data_AF-K1SYH9-F1
#
_entry.id   AF-K1SYH9-F1
#
_cell.length_a   1.000
_cell.length_b   1.000
_cell.length_c   1.000
_cell.angle_alpha   90.00
_cell.angle_beta   90.00
_cell.angle_gamma   90.00
#
_symmetry.space_group_name_H-M   'P 1'
#
loop_
_entity.id
_entity.type
_entity.pdbx_description
1 polymer ?
#
loop_
_entity_poly.entity_id
_entity_poly.type
_entity_poly.pdbx_seq_one_letter_code
_entity_poly.pdbx_strand_id
1 'polypeptide(L)'
;TWDQILADFDNAARLLNTTSLKEGYANKYVALAFKSEAMLYAGCVAKYNETVSGRLTGLGEKTGVRVIGFDAGTWEAASKRYFREAYKAAREVMTEGGYSLYKKKWAAGDPEAQYQNMVEMFSDLSSPENILVKQYSYPTMTHGLDAYSSPYIFRSPLSAGTCPTLDFLELFDGFDRYDDGTVRVTDGVSNAQGNYLLYDSPMDFFKNAEPRLRAYVIFPGDQFKSQEIEVRAGVYTGSTPIKPFFSDYSYN
;
A
#
# COMPACT_ATOMS: atom_id res chain seq x y z
N THR A 1 -27.02 -4.98 4.88
CA THR A 1 -25.90 -4.03 5.12
C THR A 1 -25.37 -3.46 3.82
N TRP A 2 -24.75 -4.26 2.94
CA TRP A 2 -24.16 -3.75 1.69
C TRP A 2 -25.15 -3.05 0.76
N ASP A 3 -26.41 -3.49 0.71
CA ASP A 3 -27.45 -2.81 -0.08
C ASP A 3 -27.80 -1.41 0.45
N GLN A 4 -27.76 -1.23 1.78
CA GLN A 4 -27.95 0.09 2.36
C GLN A 4 -26.76 1.00 2.05
N ILE A 5 -25.53 0.48 2.20
CA ILE A 5 -24.29 1.22 1.87
C ILE A 5 -24.30 1.64 0.39
N LEU A 6 -24.68 0.74 -0.51
CA LEU A 6 -24.86 1.05 -1.93
C LEU A 6 -25.89 2.17 -2.14
N ALA A 7 -27.07 2.05 -1.54
CA ALA A 7 -28.13 3.04 -1.66
C ALA A 7 -27.74 4.40 -1.08
N ASP A 8 -26.97 4.43 0.00
CA ASP A 8 -26.48 5.67 0.61
C ASP A 8 -25.48 6.38 -0.30
N PHE A 9 -24.54 5.64 -0.91
CA PHE A 9 -23.62 6.21 -1.89
C PHE A 9 -24.33 6.65 -3.18
N ASP A 10 -25.33 5.91 -3.65
CA ASP A 10 -26.15 6.32 -4.80
C ASP A 10 -26.89 7.63 -4.50
N ASN A 11 -27.47 7.76 -3.30
CA ASN A 11 -28.10 9.00 -2.88
C ASN A 11 -27.09 10.14 -2.73
N ALA A 12 -25.92 9.90 -2.16
CA ALA A 12 -24.86 10.89 -2.05
C ALA A 12 -24.40 11.38 -3.43
N ALA A 13 -24.12 10.48 -4.37
CA ALA A 13 -23.73 10.82 -5.73
C ALA A 13 -24.83 11.61 -6.48
N ARG A 14 -26.11 11.33 -6.20
CA ARG A 14 -27.24 12.06 -6.78
C ARG A 14 -27.43 13.46 -6.19
N LEU A 15 -27.17 13.63 -4.90
CA LEU A 15 -27.46 14.87 -4.16
C LEU A 15 -26.28 15.85 -4.11
N LEU A 16 -25.05 15.35 -4.21
CA LEU A 16 -23.84 16.17 -4.19
C LEU A 16 -23.58 16.81 -5.55
N ASN A 17 -22.98 18.01 -5.52
CA ASN A 17 -22.52 18.69 -6.73
C ASN A 17 -21.34 17.94 -7.36
N THR A 18 -21.09 18.17 -8.65
CA THR A 18 -19.93 17.62 -9.37
C THR A 18 -18.61 18.22 -8.90
N THR A 19 -18.63 19.40 -8.28
CA THR A 19 -17.48 20.05 -7.65
C THR A 19 -17.73 20.30 -6.17
N SER A 20 -16.66 20.31 -5.39
CA SER A 20 -16.75 20.61 -3.96
C SER A 20 -17.04 22.10 -3.75
N LEU A 21 -18.06 22.43 -2.96
CA LEU A 21 -18.44 23.82 -2.65
C LEU A 21 -17.39 24.56 -1.82
N LYS A 22 -16.62 23.80 -1.04
CA LYS A 22 -15.47 24.25 -0.26
C LYS A 22 -14.39 23.18 -0.34
N GLU A 23 -13.15 23.61 -0.19
CA GLU A 23 -12.02 22.69 -0.11
C GLU A 23 -12.23 21.67 1.03
N GLY A 24 -11.88 20.41 0.77
CA GLY A 24 -12.07 19.28 1.69
C GLY A 24 -13.50 18.74 1.79
N TYR A 25 -14.51 19.38 1.19
CA TYR A 25 -15.87 18.86 1.19
C TYR A 25 -16.03 17.77 0.12
N ALA A 26 -16.86 16.76 0.42
CA ALA A 26 -17.21 15.73 -0.54
C ALA A 26 -18.02 16.30 -1.71
N ASN A 27 -17.83 15.70 -2.88
CA ASN A 27 -18.61 15.95 -4.10
C ASN A 27 -19.12 14.60 -4.66
N LYS A 28 -19.86 14.65 -5.77
CA LYS A 28 -20.40 13.45 -6.44
C LYS A 28 -19.33 12.38 -6.69
N TYR A 29 -18.17 12.77 -7.20
CA TYR A 29 -17.12 11.83 -7.59
C TYR A 29 -16.37 11.25 -6.39
N VAL A 30 -16.27 12.00 -5.28
CA VAL A 30 -15.84 11.44 -3.99
C VAL A 30 -16.79 10.32 -3.56
N ALA A 31 -18.11 10.55 -3.60
CA ALA A 31 -19.08 9.52 -3.24
C ALA A 31 -18.99 8.29 -4.15
N LEU A 32 -18.78 8.47 -5.46
CA LEU A 32 -18.60 7.37 -6.40
C LEU A 32 -17.28 6.60 -6.20
N ALA A 33 -16.19 7.28 -5.82
CA ALA A 33 -14.93 6.62 -5.50
C ALA A 33 -15.07 5.69 -4.28
N PHE A 34 -15.69 6.17 -3.20
CA PHE A 34 -15.98 5.35 -2.02
C PHE A 34 -17.05 4.27 -2.29
N LYS A 35 -18.03 4.55 -3.17
CA LYS A 35 -18.96 3.52 -3.68
C LYS A 35 -18.18 2.39 -4.34
N SER A 36 -17.21 2.72 -5.19
CA SER A 36 -16.40 1.73 -5.89
C SER A 36 -15.64 0.84 -4.91
N GLU A 37 -14.94 1.43 -3.95
CA GLU A 37 -14.22 0.69 -2.90
C GLU A 37 -15.14 -0.23 -2.10
N ALA A 38 -16.25 0.31 -1.58
CA ALA A 38 -17.19 -0.44 -0.77
C ALA A 38 -17.82 -1.61 -1.54
N MET A 39 -18.20 -1.40 -2.81
CA MET A 39 -18.81 -2.44 -3.63
C MET A 39 -17.79 -3.47 -4.12
N LEU A 40 -16.53 -3.07 -4.34
CA LEU A 40 -15.44 -4.00 -4.60
C LEU A 40 -15.25 -4.93 -3.40
N TYR A 41 -15.18 -4.36 -2.20
CA TYR A 41 -15.08 -5.14 -0.96
C TYR A 41 -16.28 -6.07 -0.77
N ALA A 42 -17.51 -5.57 -0.96
CA ALA A 42 -18.73 -6.39 -0.88
C ALA A 42 -18.72 -7.56 -1.88
N GLY A 43 -18.27 -7.31 -3.12
CA GLY A 43 -18.12 -8.33 -4.16
C GLY A 43 -17.08 -9.39 -3.80
N CYS A 44 -15.96 -8.98 -3.19
CA CYS A 44 -14.92 -9.87 -2.68
C CYS A 44 -15.44 -10.74 -1.53
N VAL A 45 -16.12 -10.15 -0.54
CA VAL A 45 -16.74 -10.89 0.56
C VAL A 45 -17.77 -11.90 0.04
N ALA A 46 -18.55 -11.53 -0.98
CA ALA A 46 -19.50 -12.44 -1.62
C ALA A 46 -18.82 -13.60 -2.34
N LYS A 47 -17.74 -13.33 -3.10
CA LYS A 47 -17.09 -14.34 -3.94
C LYS A 47 -16.14 -15.25 -3.17
N TYR A 48 -15.21 -14.65 -2.44
CA TYR A 48 -14.04 -15.36 -1.93
C TYR A 48 -14.32 -16.06 -0.60
N ASN A 49 -15.34 -15.63 0.14
CA ASN A 49 -15.74 -16.33 1.36
C ASN A 49 -16.30 -17.74 1.09
N GLU A 50 -16.77 -18.00 -0.14
CA GLU A 50 -17.21 -19.35 -0.55
C GLU A 50 -16.04 -20.28 -0.87
N THR A 51 -14.88 -19.74 -1.26
CA THR A 51 -13.72 -20.53 -1.68
C THR A 51 -12.78 -20.89 -0.53
N VAL A 52 -12.94 -20.26 0.65
CA VAL A 52 -12.11 -20.56 1.81
C VAL A 52 -12.70 -21.74 2.59
N SER A 53 -11.83 -22.69 2.98
CA SER A 53 -12.22 -23.84 3.79
C SER A 53 -12.98 -23.40 5.05
N GLY A 54 -14.15 -23.99 5.30
CA GLY A 54 -15.00 -23.66 6.44
C GLY A 54 -15.78 -22.34 6.34
N ARG A 55 -15.71 -21.61 5.21
CA ARG A 55 -16.36 -20.31 5.00
C ARG A 55 -16.01 -19.26 6.08
N LEU A 56 -14.82 -19.39 6.69
CA LEU A 56 -14.13 -18.59 7.75
C LEU A 56 -14.93 -18.21 9.00
N THR A 57 -16.25 -18.01 8.89
CA THR A 57 -17.16 -17.59 9.94
C THR A 57 -18.39 -18.48 9.93
N GLY A 58 -18.95 -18.67 11.13
CA GLY A 58 -20.16 -19.45 11.33
C GLY A 58 -21.44 -18.69 11.02
N LEU A 59 -22.54 -19.26 11.51
CA LEU A 59 -23.83 -18.58 11.59
C LEU A 59 -23.93 -17.91 12.96
N GLY A 60 -24.57 -16.75 13.02
CA GLY A 60 -24.92 -16.13 14.29
C GLY A 60 -25.91 -17.03 15.03
N GLU A 61 -25.60 -17.41 16.27
CA GLU A 61 -26.38 -18.39 17.04
C GLU A 61 -27.87 -18.01 17.19
N LYS A 62 -28.16 -16.70 17.28
CA LYS A 62 -29.53 -16.19 17.43
C LYS A 62 -30.28 -16.02 16.12
N THR A 63 -29.57 -15.71 15.04
CA THR A 63 -30.18 -15.30 13.77
C THR A 63 -30.18 -16.43 12.74
N GLY A 64 -29.29 -17.42 12.87
CA GLY A 64 -29.02 -18.40 11.82
C GLY A 64 -28.43 -17.78 10.55
N VAL A 65 -28.08 -16.49 10.58
CA VAL A 65 -27.53 -15.75 9.45
C VAL A 65 -26.02 -15.78 9.53
N ARG A 66 -25.36 -15.95 8.38
CA ARG A 66 -23.91 -15.95 8.28
C ARG A 66 -23.30 -14.64 8.79
N VAL A 67 -22.25 -14.74 9.62
CA VAL A 67 -21.60 -13.57 10.24
C VAL A 67 -20.83 -12.74 9.21
N ILE A 68 -20.01 -13.38 8.38
CA ILE A 68 -19.33 -12.77 7.23
C ILE A 68 -19.59 -13.61 5.99
N GLY A 69 -20.04 -12.97 4.92
CA GLY A 69 -20.36 -13.61 3.66
C GLY A 69 -21.85 -13.54 3.34
N PHE A 70 -22.27 -14.34 2.36
CA PHE A 70 -23.63 -14.32 1.83
C PHE A 70 -24.26 -15.70 1.92
N ASP A 71 -25.57 -15.77 1.77
CA ASP A 71 -26.26 -17.06 1.72
C ASP A 71 -25.81 -17.88 0.49
N ALA A 72 -25.80 -19.21 0.63
CA ALA A 72 -25.34 -20.14 -0.41
C ALA A 72 -26.11 -20.00 -1.74
N GLY A 73 -27.40 -19.61 -1.69
CA GLY A 73 -28.22 -19.42 -2.87
C GLY A 73 -28.10 -18.03 -3.51
N THR A 74 -27.43 -17.07 -2.87
CA THR A 74 -27.46 -15.66 -3.29
C THR A 74 -26.08 -15.03 -3.51
N TRP A 75 -25.01 -15.64 -3.00
CA TRP A 75 -23.66 -15.07 -3.05
C TRP A 75 -23.19 -14.77 -4.48
N GLU A 76 -23.49 -15.63 -5.45
CA GLU A 76 -22.97 -15.47 -6.82
C GLU A 76 -23.63 -14.28 -7.52
N ALA A 77 -24.95 -14.15 -7.37
CA ALA A 77 -25.71 -13.02 -7.88
C ALA A 77 -25.29 -11.71 -7.20
N ALA A 78 -25.10 -11.74 -5.87
CA ALA A 78 -24.61 -10.60 -5.10
C ALA A 78 -23.20 -10.18 -5.55
N SER A 79 -22.29 -11.12 -5.71
CA SER A 79 -20.92 -10.87 -6.19
C SER A 79 -20.91 -10.19 -7.56
N LYS A 80 -21.63 -10.76 -8.55
CA LYS A 80 -21.73 -10.18 -9.90
C LYS A 80 -22.34 -8.78 -9.86
N ARG A 81 -23.34 -8.55 -9.01
CA ARG A 81 -23.96 -7.23 -8.84
C ARG A 81 -22.97 -6.21 -8.27
N TYR A 82 -22.33 -6.51 -7.14
CA TYR A 82 -21.45 -5.54 -6.48
C TYR A 82 -20.18 -5.24 -7.28
N PHE A 83 -19.57 -6.23 -7.93
CA PHE A 83 -18.46 -5.94 -8.85
C PHE A 83 -18.87 -5.06 -10.02
N ARG A 84 -20.08 -5.24 -10.56
CA ARG A 84 -20.62 -4.38 -11.62
C ARG A 84 -20.84 -2.96 -11.11
N GLU A 85 -21.38 -2.78 -9.91
CA GLU A 85 -21.58 -1.45 -9.33
C GLU A 85 -20.26 -0.76 -9.00
N ALA A 86 -19.25 -1.50 -8.52
CA ALA A 86 -17.91 -1.00 -8.31
C ALA A 86 -17.29 -0.51 -9.62
N TYR A 87 -17.33 -1.35 -10.66
CA TYR A 87 -16.82 -1.02 -11.99
C TYR A 87 -17.48 0.24 -12.56
N LYS A 88 -18.82 0.32 -12.54
CA LYS A 88 -19.55 1.49 -13.06
C LYS A 88 -19.13 2.77 -12.33
N ALA A 89 -19.08 2.74 -11.00
CA ALA A 89 -18.72 3.90 -10.20
C ALA A 89 -17.28 4.35 -10.48
N ALA A 90 -16.32 3.41 -10.51
CA ALA A 90 -14.93 3.71 -10.90
C ALA A 90 -14.84 4.29 -12.32
N ARG A 91 -15.55 3.70 -13.28
CA ARG A 91 -15.54 4.18 -14.67
C ARG A 91 -16.05 5.60 -14.80
N GLU A 92 -17.13 5.94 -14.10
CA GLU A 92 -17.68 7.30 -14.10
C GLU A 92 -16.69 8.30 -13.49
N VAL A 93 -16.04 7.96 -12.37
CA VAL A 93 -14.96 8.79 -11.80
C VAL A 93 -13.82 9.00 -12.80
N MET A 94 -13.40 7.94 -13.50
CA MET A 94 -12.33 8.02 -14.49
C MET A 94 -12.68 8.88 -15.70
N THR A 95 -13.93 8.84 -16.19
CA THR A 95 -14.31 9.53 -17.44
C THR A 95 -14.89 10.92 -17.22
N GLU A 96 -15.56 11.15 -16.09
CA GLU A 96 -16.32 12.37 -15.83
C GLU A 96 -15.82 13.14 -14.59
N GLY A 97 -15.02 12.49 -13.73
CA GLY A 97 -14.57 13.06 -12.46
C GLY A 97 -13.56 14.21 -12.57
N GLY A 98 -12.91 14.36 -13.73
CA GLY A 98 -11.92 15.41 -13.97
C GLY A 98 -10.57 15.20 -13.27
N TYR A 99 -10.32 14.01 -12.73
CA TYR A 99 -9.05 13.63 -12.11
C TYR A 99 -8.05 13.13 -13.15
N SER A 100 -6.76 13.24 -12.84
CA SER A 100 -5.69 12.66 -13.65
C SER A 100 -4.52 12.24 -12.78
N LEU A 101 -3.81 11.20 -13.19
CA LEU A 101 -2.59 10.76 -12.51
C LEU A 101 -1.57 11.91 -12.40
N TYR A 102 -0.89 11.98 -11.27
CA TYR A 102 0.19 12.91 -11.03
C TYR A 102 1.38 12.60 -11.93
N LYS A 103 1.73 13.56 -12.81
CA LYS A 103 2.79 13.41 -13.81
C LYS A 103 3.67 14.65 -13.95
N LYS A 104 3.77 15.48 -12.91
CA LYS A 104 4.52 16.75 -12.99
C LYS A 104 6.02 16.54 -13.26
N LYS A 105 6.59 15.46 -12.72
CA LYS A 105 7.99 15.07 -12.93
C LYS A 105 8.14 13.79 -13.74
N TRP A 106 7.05 13.04 -13.94
CA TRP A 106 7.12 11.72 -14.57
C TRP A 106 7.70 11.77 -15.99
N ALA A 107 8.66 10.90 -16.27
CA ALA A 107 9.18 10.64 -17.60
C ALA A 107 9.28 9.14 -17.87
N ALA A 108 8.89 8.72 -19.08
CA ALA A 108 8.95 7.33 -19.50
C ALA A 108 10.42 6.87 -19.59
N GLY A 109 10.75 5.74 -18.98
CA GLY A 109 12.10 5.18 -19.01
C GLY A 109 13.14 5.91 -18.16
N ASP A 110 12.74 6.88 -17.33
CA ASP A 110 13.60 7.59 -16.39
C ASP A 110 13.22 7.20 -14.95
N PRO A 111 13.95 6.26 -14.32
CA PRO A 111 13.66 5.79 -12.96
C PRO A 111 13.71 6.89 -11.91
N GLU A 112 14.63 7.85 -12.04
CA GLU A 112 14.79 8.95 -11.08
C GLU A 112 13.59 9.90 -11.18
N ALA A 113 13.20 10.27 -12.40
CA ALA A 113 12.02 11.10 -12.62
C ALA A 113 10.73 10.44 -12.11
N GLN A 114 10.61 9.12 -12.24
CA GLN A 114 9.48 8.34 -11.72
C GLN A 114 9.46 8.30 -10.20
N TYR A 115 10.62 8.10 -9.57
CA TYR A 115 10.79 8.15 -8.12
C TYR A 115 10.42 9.54 -7.58
N GLN A 116 11.00 10.60 -8.12
CA GLN A 116 10.72 11.98 -7.70
C GLN A 116 9.25 12.34 -7.90
N ASN A 117 8.63 11.92 -9.01
CA ASN A 117 7.20 12.13 -9.24
C ASN A 117 6.35 11.48 -8.15
N MET A 118 6.70 10.27 -7.72
CA MET A 118 5.98 9.56 -6.65
C MET A 118 6.19 10.22 -5.28
N VAL A 119 7.39 10.72 -4.98
CA VAL A 119 7.66 11.48 -3.75
C VAL A 119 6.89 12.79 -3.70
N GLU A 120 6.94 13.59 -4.78
CA GLU A 120 6.26 14.89 -4.85
C GLU A 120 4.73 14.75 -4.80
N MET A 121 4.17 13.67 -5.35
CA MET A 121 2.73 13.37 -5.32
C MET A 121 2.13 13.43 -3.91
N PHE A 122 2.86 12.98 -2.88
CA PHE A 122 2.35 12.92 -1.51
C PHE A 122 2.29 14.27 -0.79
N SER A 123 3.01 15.28 -1.28
CA SER A 123 3.09 16.60 -0.63
C SER A 123 2.47 17.72 -1.46
N ASP A 124 2.16 17.47 -2.73
CA ASP A 124 1.56 18.46 -3.63
C ASP A 124 0.05 18.58 -3.42
N LEU A 125 -0.34 19.61 -2.66
CA LEU A 125 -1.75 19.93 -2.41
C LEU A 125 -2.54 20.25 -3.69
N SER A 126 -1.86 20.64 -4.77
CA SER A 126 -2.47 20.92 -6.08
C SER A 126 -2.55 19.70 -7.00
N SER A 127 -2.21 18.51 -6.51
CA SER A 127 -2.25 17.28 -7.30
C SER A 127 -3.64 17.05 -7.91
N PRO A 128 -3.76 16.85 -9.24
CA PRO A 128 -5.03 16.52 -9.89
C PRO A 128 -5.49 15.08 -9.60
N GLU A 129 -4.69 14.30 -8.87
CA GLU A 129 -5.02 12.94 -8.43
C GLU A 129 -5.76 12.95 -7.07
N ASN A 130 -5.78 14.08 -6.38
CA ASN A 130 -6.44 14.24 -5.07
C ASN A 130 -7.97 14.13 -5.21
N ILE A 131 -8.55 12.97 -4.86
CA ILE A 131 -10.01 12.77 -4.85
C ILE A 131 -10.63 13.32 -3.56
N LEU A 132 -10.19 12.84 -2.39
CA LEU A 132 -10.57 13.35 -1.08
C LEU A 132 -9.35 13.41 -0.18
N VAL A 133 -9.06 14.59 0.36
CA VAL A 133 -7.89 14.85 1.21
C VAL A 133 -8.34 15.39 2.55
N LYS A 134 -7.78 14.87 3.64
CA LYS A 134 -7.91 15.45 4.97
C LYS A 134 -6.74 16.39 5.25
N GLN A 135 -7.05 17.65 5.49
CA GLN A 135 -6.05 18.66 5.82
C GLN A 135 -5.87 18.79 7.33
N TYR A 136 -4.63 18.96 7.74
CA TYR A 136 -4.23 19.17 9.12
C TYR A 136 -3.67 20.59 9.26
N SER A 137 -3.88 21.22 10.41
CA SER A 137 -3.45 22.59 10.68
C SER A 137 -3.02 22.72 12.13
N TYR A 138 -1.82 23.26 12.35
CA TYR A 138 -1.32 23.53 13.70
C TYR A 138 -1.88 24.85 14.24
N PRO A 139 -2.28 24.94 15.53
CA PRO A 139 -2.25 23.88 16.55
C PRO A 139 -3.55 23.08 16.67
N THR A 140 -4.57 23.35 15.85
CA THR A 140 -5.96 22.93 16.12
C THR A 140 -6.33 21.53 15.63
N MET A 141 -5.68 21.04 14.58
CA MET A 141 -5.93 19.73 13.99
C MET A 141 -4.60 19.12 13.56
N THR A 142 -3.92 18.46 14.49
CA THR A 142 -2.56 17.89 14.31
C THR A 142 -2.59 16.37 14.36
N HIS A 143 -1.52 15.72 13.89
CA HIS A 143 -1.26 14.29 14.06
C HIS A 143 0.25 14.04 14.26
N GLY A 144 0.61 12.90 14.82
CA GLY A 144 1.99 12.52 15.14
C GLY A 144 2.66 11.57 14.14
N LEU A 145 2.05 11.33 12.97
CA LEU A 145 2.48 10.28 12.03
C LEU A 145 3.96 10.39 11.66
N ASP A 146 4.41 11.59 11.31
CA ASP A 146 5.80 11.86 10.93
C ASP A 146 6.77 11.64 12.09
N ALA A 147 6.36 11.97 13.32
CA ALA A 147 7.17 11.75 14.50
C ALA A 147 7.33 10.23 14.76
N TYR A 148 6.21 9.50 14.78
CA TYR A 148 6.18 8.07 15.08
C TYR A 148 6.86 7.23 14.00
N SER A 149 6.80 7.64 12.73
CA SER A 149 7.37 6.92 11.59
C SER A 149 8.78 7.39 11.20
N SER A 150 9.31 8.44 11.84
CA SER A 150 10.65 8.92 11.53
C SER A 150 11.73 7.87 11.82
N PRO A 151 12.82 7.83 11.01
CA PRO A 151 13.96 6.97 11.31
C PRO A 151 14.50 7.20 12.71
N TYR A 152 14.98 6.13 13.34
CA TYR A 152 15.42 6.14 14.73
C TYR A 152 16.53 7.15 15.05
N ILE A 153 17.29 7.60 14.05
CA ILE A 153 18.32 8.63 14.22
C ILE A 153 17.75 10.00 14.62
N PHE A 154 16.49 10.31 14.27
CA PHE A 154 15.84 11.61 14.55
C PHE A 154 15.01 11.62 15.84
N ARG A 155 15.43 10.86 16.86
CA ARG A 155 14.63 10.58 18.07
C ARG A 155 13.87 11.80 18.60
N SER A 156 12.56 11.74 18.45
CA SER A 156 11.55 12.38 19.31
C SER A 156 11.04 11.29 20.29
N PRO A 157 10.35 11.57 21.41
CA PRO A 157 10.12 10.56 22.46
C PRO A 157 9.41 9.27 21.97
N LEU A 158 8.75 9.31 20.80
CA LEU A 158 8.24 8.16 20.06
C LEU A 158 8.67 8.30 18.58
N SER A 159 9.46 7.35 18.07
CA SER A 159 9.95 7.28 16.67
C SER A 159 10.20 5.82 16.26
N ALA A 160 10.52 5.56 14.99
CA ALA A 160 10.83 4.24 14.45
C ALA A 160 9.72 3.17 14.63
N GLY A 161 8.46 3.59 14.69
CA GLY A 161 7.30 2.69 14.75
C GLY A 161 6.97 2.01 13.42
N THR A 162 7.52 2.51 12.31
CA THR A 162 7.28 1.98 10.96
C THR A 162 8.60 1.52 10.35
N CYS A 163 8.72 0.22 10.10
CA CYS A 163 9.85 -0.40 9.41
C CYS A 163 9.33 -1.36 8.34
N PRO A 164 9.63 -1.12 7.05
CA PRO A 164 9.24 -2.04 5.97
C PRO A 164 9.84 -3.43 6.19
N THR A 165 9.02 -4.46 5.98
CA THR A 165 9.45 -5.87 6.06
C THR A 165 10.05 -6.32 4.73
N LEU A 166 10.82 -7.42 4.75
CA LEU A 166 11.30 -8.05 3.52
C LEU A 166 10.15 -8.43 2.59
N ASP A 167 9.08 -9.04 3.13
CA ASP A 167 7.89 -9.40 2.35
C ASP A 167 7.27 -8.21 1.59
N PHE A 168 7.33 -7.00 2.17
CA PHE A 168 6.88 -5.79 1.48
C PHE A 168 7.83 -5.42 0.33
N LEU A 169 9.15 -5.50 0.54
CA LEU A 169 10.14 -5.27 -0.52
C LEU A 169 9.96 -6.26 -1.68
N GLU A 170 9.62 -7.52 -1.38
CA GLU A 170 9.42 -8.58 -2.35
C GLU A 170 8.19 -8.40 -3.26
N LEU A 171 7.30 -7.45 -2.93
CA LEU A 171 6.20 -7.03 -3.82
C LEU A 171 6.69 -6.21 -5.02
N PHE A 172 7.94 -5.77 -5.01
CA PHE A 172 8.53 -4.90 -6.05
C PHE A 172 9.59 -5.64 -6.87
N ASP A 173 9.76 -5.17 -8.10
CA ASP A 173 10.78 -5.67 -9.02
C ASP A 173 12.15 -5.03 -8.74
N GLY A 174 13.19 -5.58 -9.38
CA GLY A 174 14.54 -5.03 -9.34
C GLY A 174 15.54 -5.78 -8.48
N PHE A 175 15.17 -6.96 -7.96
CA PHE A 175 16.03 -7.83 -7.18
C PHE A 175 16.24 -9.17 -7.88
N ASP A 176 17.45 -9.71 -7.77
CA ASP A 176 17.69 -11.11 -8.08
C ASP A 176 16.92 -11.99 -7.11
N ARG A 177 16.41 -13.13 -7.58
CA ARG A 177 15.57 -14.02 -6.78
C ARG A 177 16.07 -15.46 -6.82
N TYR A 178 15.72 -16.22 -5.79
CA TYR A 178 15.82 -17.69 -5.84
C TYR A 178 14.66 -18.28 -6.64
N ASP A 179 14.70 -19.59 -6.88
CA ASP A 179 13.66 -20.31 -7.63
C ASP A 179 12.29 -20.29 -6.94
N ASP A 180 12.24 -20.07 -5.63
CA ASP A 180 11.01 -19.92 -4.85
C ASP A 180 10.41 -18.50 -4.90
N GLY A 181 11.09 -17.56 -5.56
CA GLY A 181 10.65 -16.18 -5.71
C GLY A 181 11.01 -15.24 -4.56
N THR A 182 11.74 -15.69 -3.54
CA THR A 182 12.30 -14.82 -2.50
C THR A 182 13.56 -14.12 -2.96
N VAL A 183 13.90 -12.98 -2.34
CA VAL A 183 15.04 -12.15 -2.73
C VAL A 183 16.37 -12.85 -2.44
N ARG A 184 17.25 -12.84 -3.44
CA ARG A 184 18.55 -13.50 -3.39
C ARG A 184 19.54 -12.68 -2.59
N VAL A 185 20.08 -13.29 -1.53
CA VAL A 185 21.06 -12.70 -0.61
C VAL A 185 22.32 -13.56 -0.42
N THR A 186 22.35 -14.75 -1.03
CA THR A 186 23.50 -15.66 -1.07
C THR A 186 23.79 -16.15 -2.48
N ASP A 187 24.99 -16.72 -2.68
CA ASP A 187 25.36 -17.44 -3.91
C ASP A 187 24.76 -18.86 -3.99
N GLY A 188 24.10 -19.35 -2.93
CA GLY A 188 23.48 -20.66 -2.86
C GLY A 188 22.09 -20.73 -3.51
N VAL A 189 21.37 -21.83 -3.23
CA VAL A 189 19.99 -22.06 -3.69
C VAL A 189 18.91 -21.51 -2.75
N SER A 190 19.31 -21.03 -1.56
CA SER A 190 18.43 -20.37 -0.59
C SER A 190 19.22 -19.45 0.34
N ASN A 191 18.53 -18.62 1.12
CA ASN A 191 19.11 -17.70 2.10
C ASN A 191 19.93 -18.36 3.22
N ALA A 192 19.78 -19.67 3.44
CA ALA A 192 20.50 -20.46 4.44
C ALA A 192 21.68 -21.26 3.87
N GLN A 193 21.94 -21.18 2.57
CA GLN A 193 22.97 -21.96 1.88
C GLN A 193 23.94 -21.05 1.09
N GLY A 194 25.16 -21.54 0.89
CA GLY A 194 26.21 -20.80 0.19
C GLY A 194 26.92 -19.77 1.07
N ASN A 195 27.34 -18.67 0.46
CA ASN A 195 27.94 -17.50 1.09
C ASN A 195 27.09 -16.26 0.84
N TYR A 196 27.08 -15.32 1.78
CA TYR A 196 26.42 -14.03 1.57
C TYR A 196 27.00 -13.27 0.38
N LEU A 197 26.10 -12.63 -0.38
CA LEU A 197 26.49 -11.65 -1.38
C LEU A 197 27.02 -10.40 -0.67
N LEU A 198 28.23 -9.99 -1.05
CA LEU A 198 28.89 -8.81 -0.49
C LEU A 198 28.87 -7.69 -1.51
N TYR A 199 28.67 -6.47 -1.02
CA TYR A 199 28.57 -5.25 -1.82
C TYR A 199 29.53 -4.20 -1.27
N ASP A 200 30.07 -3.35 -2.14
CA ASP A 200 30.96 -2.25 -1.75
C ASP A 200 30.19 -1.17 -0.98
N SER A 201 28.90 -0.97 -1.31
CA SER A 201 27.98 -0.13 -0.57
C SER A 201 26.62 -0.82 -0.33
N PRO A 202 25.89 -0.46 0.73
CA PRO A 202 24.53 -0.97 0.95
C PRO A 202 23.56 -0.68 -0.21
N MET A 203 23.75 0.44 -0.92
CA MET A 203 22.88 0.86 -2.01
C MET A 203 23.04 -0.02 -3.26
N ASP A 204 24.17 -0.71 -3.43
CA ASP A 204 24.39 -1.58 -4.60
C ASP A 204 23.41 -2.75 -4.67
N PHE A 205 22.89 -3.19 -3.51
CA PHE A 205 21.81 -4.18 -3.44
C PHE A 205 20.50 -3.65 -4.04
N PHE A 206 20.24 -2.35 -3.89
CA PHE A 206 19.00 -1.68 -4.31
C PHE A 206 19.12 -0.94 -5.64
N LYS A 207 20.27 -0.99 -6.32
CA LYS A 207 20.55 -0.19 -7.52
C LYS A 207 19.53 -0.34 -8.66
N ASN A 208 18.88 -1.51 -8.73
CA ASN A 208 17.89 -1.84 -9.75
C ASN A 208 16.45 -1.82 -9.22
N ALA A 209 16.25 -1.48 -7.94
CA ALA A 209 14.93 -1.46 -7.30
C ALA A 209 13.97 -0.54 -8.07
N GLU A 210 12.73 -1.00 -8.24
CA GLU A 210 11.73 -0.23 -8.96
C GLU A 210 11.48 1.16 -8.30
N PRO A 211 11.30 2.25 -9.08
CA PRO A 211 11.12 3.61 -8.55
C PRO A 211 10.03 3.79 -7.49
N ARG A 212 8.94 3.00 -7.53
CA ARG A 212 7.88 3.06 -6.52
C ARG A 212 8.39 2.62 -5.15
N LEU A 213 9.18 1.55 -5.09
CA LEU A 213 9.77 1.09 -3.83
C LEU A 213 10.69 2.17 -3.25
N ARG A 214 11.52 2.77 -4.11
CA ARG A 214 12.43 3.86 -3.75
C ARG A 214 11.72 5.07 -3.14
N ALA A 215 10.47 5.32 -3.54
CA ALA A 215 9.62 6.39 -3.01
C ALA A 215 8.95 6.05 -1.67
N TYR A 216 8.71 4.78 -1.38
CA TYR A 216 7.99 4.34 -0.18
C TYR A 216 8.93 3.98 0.98
N VAL A 217 10.17 3.62 0.68
CA VAL A 217 11.15 3.14 1.66
C VAL A 217 12.39 4.03 1.63
N ILE A 218 12.81 4.47 2.81
CA ILE A 218 14.10 5.12 3.00
C ILE A 218 15.17 4.02 2.97
N PHE A 219 16.06 4.06 1.98
CA PHE A 219 17.14 3.10 1.82
C PHE A 219 18.39 3.50 2.62
N PRO A 220 19.29 2.55 2.90
CA PRO A 220 20.56 2.87 3.56
C PRO A 220 21.42 3.78 2.66
N GLY A 221 21.91 4.89 3.20
CA GLY A 221 22.68 5.91 2.46
C GLY A 221 21.82 7.05 1.90
N ASP A 222 20.49 7.01 2.06
CA ASP A 222 19.61 8.09 1.62
C ASP A 222 19.81 9.37 2.42
N GLN A 223 19.61 10.52 1.78
CA GLN A 223 19.53 11.81 2.47
C GLN A 223 18.09 12.07 2.92
N PHE A 224 17.87 12.20 4.22
CA PHE A 224 16.59 12.59 4.80
C PHE A 224 16.82 13.62 5.89
N LYS A 225 16.09 14.76 5.82
CA LYS A 225 16.29 15.91 6.71
C LYS A 225 17.75 16.37 6.83
N SER A 226 18.45 16.41 5.69
CA SER A 226 19.87 16.79 5.58
C SER A 226 20.84 15.90 6.37
N GLN A 227 20.44 14.66 6.65
CA GLN A 227 21.30 13.63 7.23
C GLN A 227 21.26 12.37 6.38
N GLU A 228 22.41 11.72 6.27
CA GLU A 228 22.50 10.39 5.67
C GLU A 228 21.91 9.34 6.61
N ILE A 229 21.09 8.44 6.05
CA ILE A 229 20.42 7.40 6.81
C ILE A 229 21.27 6.16 6.86
N GLU A 230 21.87 5.93 8.02
CA GLU A 230 22.61 4.71 8.30
C GLU A 230 21.68 3.61 8.84
N VAL A 231 21.72 2.46 8.18
CA VAL A 231 21.01 1.24 8.61
C VAL A 231 22.02 0.13 8.78
N ARG A 232 22.14 -0.42 9.99
CA ARG A 232 23.06 -1.51 10.32
C ARG A 232 22.40 -2.49 11.28
N ALA A 233 22.54 -3.79 11.00
CA ALA A 233 22.17 -4.86 11.94
C ALA A 233 23.33 -5.27 12.86
N GLY A 234 24.57 -4.95 12.47
CA GLY A 234 25.78 -5.27 13.22
C GLY A 234 27.05 -5.00 12.39
N VAL A 235 28.21 -5.27 12.98
CA VAL A 235 29.52 -5.19 12.31
C VAL A 235 30.15 -6.58 12.32
N TYR A 236 30.48 -7.12 11.15
CA TYR A 236 31.20 -8.38 11.03
C TYR A 236 32.71 -8.13 10.95
N THR A 237 33.48 -8.83 11.79
CA THR A 237 34.94 -8.67 11.90
C THR A 237 35.72 -9.95 11.55
N GLY A 238 35.05 -10.98 11.02
CA GLY A 238 35.67 -12.23 10.60
C GLY A 238 36.21 -12.21 9.17
N SER A 239 36.62 -13.38 8.67
CA SER A 239 37.14 -13.54 7.31
C SER A 239 36.02 -13.81 6.30
N THR A 240 36.26 -13.42 5.04
CA THR A 240 35.42 -13.78 3.89
C THR A 240 35.89 -15.11 3.24
N PRO A 241 35.00 -15.87 2.56
CA PRO A 241 33.57 -15.62 2.39
C PRO A 241 32.76 -15.89 3.67
N ILE A 242 31.64 -15.18 3.82
CA ILE A 242 30.79 -15.25 5.02
C ILE A 242 29.64 -16.22 4.77
N LYS A 243 29.50 -17.24 5.63
CA LYS A 243 28.36 -18.17 5.59
C LYS A 243 27.14 -17.59 6.31
N PRO A 244 25.91 -18.00 5.92
CA PRO A 244 24.69 -17.67 6.66
C PRO A 244 24.81 -17.96 8.16
N PHE A 245 24.38 -17.01 9.00
CA PHE A 245 24.47 -17.12 10.45
C PHE A 245 23.40 -18.03 11.07
N PHE A 246 22.26 -18.19 10.39
CA PHE A 246 21.14 -18.99 10.86
C PHE A 246 20.74 -20.01 9.80
N SER A 247 20.21 -21.15 10.26
CA SER A 247 19.57 -22.14 9.40
C SER A 247 18.13 -21.78 9.05
N ASP A 248 17.54 -20.85 9.79
CA ASP A 248 16.19 -20.34 9.62
C ASP A 248 16.14 -18.86 9.99
N TYR A 249 15.53 -18.05 9.13
CA TYR A 249 15.36 -16.60 9.28
C TYR A 249 13.90 -16.21 9.54
N SER A 250 13.01 -17.19 9.79
CA SER A 250 11.62 -16.92 10.13
C SER A 250 11.50 -16.20 11.48
N TYR A 251 10.52 -15.30 11.57
CA TYR A 251 10.21 -14.59 12.81
C TYR A 251 9.30 -15.48 13.66
N ASN A 252 9.75 -15.83 14.89
CA ASN A 252 8.97 -16.58 15.87
C ASN A 252 8.03 -15.68 16.68
#